data_AF-A0A3A8JI00-F1
#
_entry.id   AF-A0A3A8JI00-F1
#
_cell.length_a   1.000
_cell.length_b   1.000
_cell.length_c   1.000
_cell.angle_alpha   90.00
_cell.angle_beta   90.00
_cell.angle_gamma   90.00
#
_symmetry.space_group_name_H-M   'P 1'
#
loop_
_entity.id
_entity.type
_entity.pdbx_description
1 polymer ?
#
loop_
_entity_poly.entity_id
_entity_poly.type
_entity_poly.pdbx_seq_one_letter_code
_entity_poly.pdbx_strand_id
1 'polypeptide(L)'
;PGACRLALGGLSVLFVNMTFALGARASWAGMGVYAVLAVSCLVLLLLRRVPAPAGVRWRLFRGMALASVLPILGLGAVTSTLAQRALEVELREKARQAVAAETAWLDQTATVARSMLRAQSRDAAFVATARAGDREGLRERVDLLENDSGLFDAAWVLDATGETLVASSRLKRSGNFSDREYFQQAMKGDGEVLLSRPFLTRAGLPFVVFTAPVDLGGGGRLILV
;
A
#
# COMPACT_ATOMS: atom_id res chain seq x y z
N PRO A 1 -55.35 -7.55 22.54
CA PRO A 1 -54.75 -6.62 21.55
C PRO A 1 -53.47 -5.90 22.02
N GLY A 2 -53.35 -5.53 23.30
CA GLY A 2 -52.14 -4.87 23.85
C GLY A 2 -50.90 -5.77 23.92
N ALA A 3 -51.04 -7.02 24.38
CA ALA A 3 -49.92 -7.96 24.54
C ALA A 3 -49.21 -8.32 23.23
N CYS A 4 -49.95 -8.53 22.13
CA CYS A 4 -49.35 -8.78 20.81
C CYS A 4 -48.54 -7.59 20.29
N ARG A 5 -48.96 -6.35 20.57
CA ARG A 5 -48.23 -5.15 20.17
C ARG A 5 -46.96 -4.97 20.99
N LEU A 6 -47.02 -5.26 22.29
CA LEU A 6 -45.82 -5.29 23.14
C LEU A 6 -44.82 -6.36 22.68
N ALA A 7 -45.29 -7.56 22.32
CA ALA A 7 -44.45 -8.62 21.78
C ALA A 7 -43.80 -8.22 20.43
N LEU A 8 -44.57 -7.60 19.53
CA LEU A 8 -44.06 -7.08 18.25
C LEU A 8 -43.06 -5.93 18.43
N GLY A 9 -43.30 -5.04 19.40
CA GLY A 9 -42.36 -3.98 19.79
C GLY A 9 -41.06 -4.55 20.31
N GLY A 10 -41.14 -5.52 21.22
CA GLY A 10 -39.97 -6.23 21.75
C GLY A 10 -39.17 -6.94 20.66
N LEU A 11 -39.84 -7.66 19.76
CA LEU A 11 -39.19 -8.33 18.61
C LEU A 11 -38.53 -7.34 17.64
N SER A 12 -39.18 -6.21 17.34
CA SER A 12 -38.59 -5.16 16.47
C SER A 12 -37.30 -4.62 17.07
N VAL A 13 -37.29 -4.29 18.35
CA VAL A 13 -36.10 -3.80 19.07
C VAL A 13 -35.00 -4.87 19.08
N LEU A 14 -35.35 -6.13 19.28
CA LEU A 14 -34.39 -7.24 19.33
C LEU A 14 -33.74 -7.49 17.95
N PHE A 15 -34.51 -7.38 16.87
CA PHE A 15 -33.97 -7.48 15.50
C PHE A 15 -33.10 -6.27 15.11
N VAL A 16 -33.47 -5.05 15.53
CA VAL A 16 -32.60 -3.87 15.33
C VAL A 16 -31.28 -4.05 16.08
N ASN A 17 -31.33 -4.54 17.31
CA ASN A 17 -30.13 -4.81 18.11
C ASN A 17 -29.22 -5.87 17.45
N MET A 18 -29.80 -6.98 16.98
CA MET A 18 -29.04 -8.00 16.22
C MET A 18 -28.46 -7.46 14.91
N THR A 19 -29.18 -6.57 14.21
CA THR A 19 -28.67 -5.89 13.01
C THR A 19 -27.43 -5.05 13.33
N PHE A 20 -27.48 -4.30 14.43
CA PHE A 20 -26.36 -3.46 14.88
C PHE A 20 -25.16 -4.32 15.34
N ALA A 21 -25.41 -5.39 16.10
CA ALA A 21 -24.39 -6.30 16.58
C ALA A 21 -23.67 -7.06 15.44
N LEU A 22 -24.40 -7.45 14.40
CA LEU A 22 -23.83 -8.11 13.21
C LEU A 22 -23.13 -7.12 12.28
N GLY A 23 -23.61 -5.88 12.19
CA GLY A 23 -22.93 -4.78 11.52
C GLY A 23 -21.57 -4.47 12.15
N ALA A 24 -21.50 -4.43 13.49
CA ALA A 24 -20.23 -4.25 14.22
C ALA A 24 -19.22 -5.39 13.99
N ARG A 25 -19.69 -6.57 13.58
CA ARG A 25 -18.85 -7.74 13.26
C ARG A 25 -18.62 -7.95 11.76
N ALA A 26 -18.93 -6.94 10.93
CA ALA A 26 -18.77 -6.97 9.48
C ALA A 26 -19.48 -8.16 8.77
N SER A 27 -20.55 -8.69 9.36
CA SER A 27 -21.36 -9.77 8.76
C SER A 27 -22.55 -9.19 7.99
N TRP A 28 -22.32 -8.88 6.71
CA TRP A 28 -23.26 -8.15 5.86
C TRP A 28 -24.53 -8.94 5.51
N ALA A 29 -24.42 -10.26 5.37
CA ALA A 29 -25.57 -11.12 5.07
C ALA A 29 -26.55 -11.23 6.25
N GLY A 30 -26.04 -11.28 7.49
CA GLY A 30 -26.89 -11.29 8.68
C GLY A 30 -27.61 -9.97 8.89
N MET A 31 -26.92 -8.85 8.64
CA MET A 31 -27.48 -7.50 8.78
C MET A 31 -28.73 -7.29 7.90
N GLY A 32 -28.70 -7.73 6.64
CA GLY A 32 -29.83 -7.56 5.73
C GLY A 32 -31.09 -8.30 6.18
N VAL A 33 -30.96 -9.52 6.69
CA VAL A 33 -32.10 -10.35 7.12
C VAL A 33 -32.78 -9.73 8.34
N TYR A 34 -32.01 -9.29 9.33
CA TYR A 34 -32.58 -8.70 10.55
C TYR A 34 -33.14 -7.29 10.34
N ALA A 35 -32.58 -6.50 9.42
CA ALA A 35 -33.13 -5.20 9.04
C ALA A 35 -34.53 -5.34 8.40
N VAL A 36 -34.71 -6.30 7.48
CA VAL A 36 -36.01 -6.56 6.83
C VAL A 36 -37.04 -7.06 7.85
N LEU A 37 -36.63 -7.92 8.80
CA LEU A 37 -37.50 -8.37 9.90
C LEU A 37 -37.89 -7.21 10.83
N ALA A 38 -36.95 -6.34 11.18
CA ALA A 38 -37.20 -5.17 12.01
C ALA A 38 -38.21 -4.20 11.37
N VAL A 39 -38.04 -3.89 10.08
CA VAL A 39 -38.95 -3.03 9.30
C VAL A 39 -40.33 -3.67 9.19
N SER A 40 -40.40 -4.98 8.95
CA SER A 40 -41.66 -5.71 8.88
C SER A 40 -42.44 -5.64 10.20
N CYS A 41 -41.76 -5.79 11.34
CA CYS A 41 -42.37 -5.62 12.66
C CYS A 41 -42.83 -4.17 12.91
N LEU A 42 -42.04 -3.18 12.48
CA LEU A 42 -42.37 -1.76 12.60
C LEU A 42 -43.61 -1.38 11.79
N VAL A 43 -43.72 -1.88 10.55
CA VAL A 43 -44.88 -1.69 9.68
C VAL A 43 -46.13 -2.32 10.31
N LEU A 44 -46.02 -3.52 10.88
CA LEU A 44 -47.13 -4.18 11.59
C LEU A 44 -47.55 -3.45 12.87
N LEU A 45 -46.63 -2.75 13.54
CA LEU A 45 -46.90 -1.89 14.70
C LEU A 45 -47.62 -0.59 14.31
N LEU A 46 -47.21 0.03 13.20
CA LEU A 46 -47.76 1.28 12.68
C LEU A 46 -49.19 1.12 12.12
N LEU A 47 -49.55 -0.08 11.67
CA LEU A 47 -50.91 -0.42 11.24
C LEU A 47 -51.87 -0.50 12.44
N ARG A 48 -52.41 0.67 12.84
CA ARG A 48 -53.30 0.86 14.01
C ARG A 48 -54.61 0.05 13.96
N ARG A 49 -55.06 -0.38 12.79
CA ARG A 49 -56.17 -1.33 12.60
C ARG A 49 -55.73 -2.43 11.65
N VAL A 50 -55.40 -3.58 12.20
CA VAL A 50 -55.34 -4.82 11.42
C VAL A 50 -56.79 -5.28 11.29
N PRO A 51 -57.45 -5.19 10.12
CA PRO A 51 -58.73 -5.84 9.95
C PRO A 51 -58.48 -7.31 10.25
N ALA A 52 -59.21 -7.90 11.20
CA ALA A 52 -59.11 -9.32 11.50
C ALA A 52 -59.97 -10.07 10.47
N PRO A 53 -59.42 -10.64 9.38
CA PRO A 53 -60.23 -11.23 8.34
C PRO A 53 -60.21 -12.74 8.61
N ALA A 54 -61.24 -13.23 9.32
CA ALA A 54 -61.38 -14.62 9.71
C ALA A 54 -61.85 -15.54 8.55
N GLY A 55 -61.36 -15.33 7.32
CA GLY A 55 -61.82 -16.03 6.12
C GLY A 55 -60.71 -16.80 5.39
N VAL A 56 -61.06 -17.96 4.82
CA VAL A 56 -60.19 -18.83 4.00
C VAL A 56 -59.49 -18.06 2.87
N ARG A 57 -60.15 -17.04 2.28
CA ARG A 57 -59.61 -16.16 1.24
C ARG A 57 -58.37 -15.36 1.69
N TRP A 58 -58.26 -15.03 2.98
CA TRP A 58 -57.11 -14.28 3.51
C TRP A 58 -55.88 -15.17 3.77
N ARG A 59 -56.11 -16.46 4.12
CA ARG A 59 -55.02 -17.45 4.21
C ARG A 59 -54.39 -17.70 2.83
N LEU A 60 -55.22 -17.74 1.79
CA LEU A 60 -54.78 -17.79 0.38
C LEU A 60 -54.00 -16.53 -0.02
N PHE A 61 -54.48 -15.34 0.31
CA PHE A 61 -53.78 -14.09 0.00
C PHE A 61 -52.41 -14.00 0.70
N ARG A 62 -52.33 -14.42 1.97
CA ARG A 62 -51.04 -14.52 2.69
C ARG A 62 -50.09 -15.52 2.05
N GLY A 63 -50.58 -16.69 1.63
CA GLY A 63 -49.77 -17.68 0.92
C GLY A 63 -49.24 -17.14 -0.40
N MET A 64 -50.08 -16.43 -1.16
CA MET A 64 -49.71 -15.84 -2.46
C MET A 64 -48.75 -14.64 -2.32
N ALA A 65 -48.94 -13.81 -1.30
CA ALA A 65 -48.02 -12.71 -0.98
C ALA A 65 -46.66 -13.23 -0.48
N LEU A 66 -46.64 -14.27 0.37
CA LEU A 66 -45.39 -14.93 0.76
C LEU A 66 -44.72 -15.61 -0.43
N ALA A 67 -45.48 -16.28 -1.28
CA ALA A 67 -44.97 -16.95 -2.48
C ALA A 67 -44.42 -15.97 -3.53
N SER A 68 -44.81 -14.69 -3.52
CA SER A 68 -44.30 -13.68 -4.46
C SER A 68 -43.12 -12.88 -3.90
N VAL A 69 -43.15 -12.51 -2.61
CA VAL A 69 -42.10 -11.67 -2.00
C VAL A 69 -40.84 -12.48 -1.65
N LEU A 70 -41.01 -13.72 -1.19
CA LEU A 70 -39.89 -14.54 -0.70
C LEU A 70 -38.91 -14.94 -1.83
N PRO A 71 -39.36 -15.28 -3.07
CA PRO A 71 -38.46 -15.48 -4.20
C PRO A 71 -37.71 -14.21 -4.61
N ILE A 72 -38.34 -13.03 -4.56
CA ILE A 72 -37.70 -11.76 -4.92
C ILE A 72 -36.57 -11.44 -3.94
N LEU A 73 -36.82 -11.60 -2.63
CA LEU A 73 -35.80 -11.41 -1.60
C LEU A 73 -34.68 -12.45 -1.70
N GLY A 74 -35.03 -13.72 -1.96
CA GLY A 74 -34.05 -14.79 -2.17
C GLY A 74 -33.16 -14.52 -3.38
N LEU A 75 -33.75 -14.13 -4.52
CA LEU A 75 -33.02 -13.73 -5.72
C LEU A 75 -32.13 -12.52 -5.45
N GLY A 76 -32.62 -11.49 -4.75
CA GLY A 76 -31.83 -10.31 -4.39
C GLY A 76 -30.62 -10.63 -3.51
N ALA A 77 -30.76 -11.55 -2.56
CA ALA A 77 -29.64 -12.00 -1.72
C ALA A 77 -28.60 -12.80 -2.53
N VAL A 78 -29.05 -13.70 -3.41
CA VAL A 78 -28.15 -14.49 -4.27
C VAL A 78 -27.42 -13.59 -5.28
N THR A 79 -28.11 -12.66 -5.94
CA THR A 79 -27.46 -11.74 -6.88
C THR A 79 -26.49 -10.80 -6.18
N SER A 80 -26.83 -10.32 -4.98
CA SER A 80 -25.92 -9.49 -4.17
C SER A 80 -24.64 -10.25 -3.79
N THR A 81 -24.76 -11.50 -3.31
CA THR A 81 -23.58 -12.31 -2.96
C THR A 81 -22.72 -12.66 -4.17
N LEU A 82 -23.33 -12.95 -5.33
CA LEU A 82 -22.59 -13.17 -6.57
C LEU A 82 -21.89 -11.90 -7.06
N ALA A 83 -22.57 -10.76 -7.00
CA ALA A 83 -21.98 -9.46 -7.35
C ALA A 83 -20.81 -9.10 -6.42
N GLN A 84 -20.94 -9.34 -5.12
CA GLN A 84 -19.85 -9.14 -4.16
C GLN A 84 -18.65 -10.04 -4.47
N ARG A 85 -18.87 -11.32 -4.77
CA ARG A 85 -17.79 -12.24 -5.17
C ARG A 85 -17.12 -11.81 -6.46
N ALA A 86 -17.88 -11.36 -7.45
CA ALA A 86 -17.35 -10.86 -8.71
C ALA A 86 -16.49 -9.60 -8.49
N LEU A 87 -16.97 -8.66 -7.67
CA LEU A 87 -16.23 -7.44 -7.31
C LEU A 87 -14.95 -7.76 -6.54
N GLU A 88 -14.97 -8.71 -5.61
CA GLU A 88 -13.76 -9.12 -4.90
C GLU A 88 -12.69 -9.72 -5.83
N VAL A 89 -13.10 -10.53 -6.81
CA VAL A 89 -12.17 -11.10 -7.79
C VAL A 89 -11.57 -10.00 -8.65
N GLU A 90 -12.40 -9.08 -9.16
CA GLU A 90 -11.95 -7.97 -9.99
C GLU A 90 -11.01 -7.02 -9.20
N LEU A 91 -11.33 -6.72 -7.95
CA LEU A 91 -10.47 -5.89 -7.08
C LEU A 91 -9.12 -6.55 -6.80
N ARG A 92 -9.09 -7.86 -6.53
CA ARG A 92 -7.83 -8.60 -6.35
C ARG A 92 -7.00 -8.59 -7.64
N GLU A 93 -7.65 -8.71 -8.79
CA GLU A 93 -6.96 -8.66 -10.07
C GLU A 93 -6.38 -7.27 -10.36
N LYS A 94 -7.16 -6.21 -10.16
CA LYS A 94 -6.68 -4.82 -10.28
C LYS A 94 -5.56 -4.51 -9.29
N ALA A 95 -5.66 -4.99 -8.05
CA ALA A 95 -4.60 -4.83 -7.06
C ALA A 95 -3.30 -5.54 -7.49
N ARG A 96 -3.40 -6.77 -8.02
CA ARG A 96 -2.23 -7.48 -8.56
C ARG A 96 -1.62 -6.77 -9.76
N GLN A 97 -2.44 -6.25 -10.67
CA GLN A 97 -1.96 -5.49 -11.83
C GLN A 97 -1.27 -4.19 -11.38
N ALA A 98 -1.85 -3.46 -10.44
CA ALA A 98 -1.24 -2.25 -9.89
C ALA A 98 0.10 -2.55 -9.18
N VAL A 99 0.16 -3.60 -8.35
CA VAL A 99 1.41 -4.03 -7.72
C VAL A 99 2.43 -4.46 -8.77
N ALA A 100 2.04 -5.23 -9.78
CA ALA A 100 2.94 -5.64 -10.85
C ALA A 100 3.50 -4.44 -11.61
N ALA A 101 2.66 -3.47 -11.97
CA ALA A 101 3.07 -2.24 -12.62
C ALA A 101 4.05 -1.43 -11.77
N GLU A 102 3.75 -1.26 -10.48
CA GLU A 102 4.63 -0.55 -9.54
C GLU A 102 5.97 -1.26 -9.36
N THR A 103 5.97 -2.59 -9.25
CA THR A 103 7.21 -3.37 -9.15
C THR A 103 8.05 -3.27 -10.41
N ALA A 104 7.43 -3.28 -11.60
CA ALA A 104 8.14 -3.11 -12.86
C ALA A 104 8.74 -1.71 -12.98
N TRP A 105 8.00 -0.68 -12.55
CA TRP A 105 8.50 0.70 -12.52
C TRP A 105 9.69 0.86 -11.55
N LEU A 106 9.62 0.27 -10.36
CA LEU A 106 10.73 0.28 -9.39
C LEU A 106 11.97 -0.44 -9.93
N ASP A 107 11.80 -1.61 -10.55
CA ASP A 107 12.91 -2.39 -11.13
C ASP A 107 13.56 -1.66 -12.30
N GLN A 108 12.76 -1.04 -13.17
CA GLN A 108 13.25 -0.18 -14.25
C GLN A 108 14.02 1.03 -13.69
N THR A 109 13.46 1.72 -12.71
CA THR A 109 14.09 2.90 -12.09
C THR A 109 15.42 2.52 -11.42
N ALA A 110 15.46 1.41 -10.68
CA ALA A 110 16.68 0.89 -10.07
C ALA A 110 17.72 0.47 -11.12
N THR A 111 17.29 -0.08 -12.25
CA THR A 111 18.18 -0.44 -13.36
C THR A 111 18.80 0.80 -14.01
N VAL A 112 18.02 1.86 -14.23
CA VAL A 112 18.51 3.14 -14.76
C VAL A 112 19.46 3.82 -13.76
N ALA A 113 19.12 3.84 -12.47
CA ALA A 113 20.00 4.37 -11.43
C ALA A 113 21.35 3.62 -11.39
N ARG A 114 21.32 2.28 -11.44
CA ARG A 114 22.53 1.45 -11.51
C ARG A 114 23.38 1.75 -12.74
N SER A 115 22.76 1.85 -13.92
CA SER A 115 23.51 2.11 -15.15
C SER A 115 24.13 3.49 -15.16
N MET A 116 23.42 4.50 -14.65
CA MET A 116 23.92 5.87 -14.50
C MET A 116 25.09 5.95 -13.51
N LEU A 117 24.95 5.35 -12.32
CA LEU A 117 26.02 5.36 -11.33
C LEU A 117 27.25 4.58 -11.81
N ARG A 118 27.04 3.48 -12.55
CA ARG A 118 28.12 2.71 -13.19
C ARG A 118 28.84 3.54 -14.24
N ALA A 119 28.11 4.25 -15.09
CA ALA A 119 28.68 5.14 -16.10
C ALA A 119 29.52 6.24 -15.45
N GLN A 120 28.98 6.91 -14.41
CA GLN A 120 29.69 7.97 -13.70
C GLN A 120 30.94 7.46 -12.98
N SER A 121 30.87 6.30 -12.32
CA SER A 121 32.01 5.70 -11.61
C SER A 121 33.19 5.34 -12.52
N ARG A 122 32.93 5.18 -13.82
CA ARG A 122 33.91 4.83 -14.85
C ARG A 122 34.22 5.99 -15.79
N ASP A 123 33.59 7.15 -15.59
CA ASP A 123 33.84 8.32 -16.40
C ASP A 123 35.29 8.78 -16.20
N ALA A 124 36.03 8.89 -17.31
CA ALA A 124 37.45 9.21 -17.28
C ALA A 124 37.70 10.58 -16.64
N ALA A 125 36.79 11.53 -16.88
CA ALA A 125 36.91 12.85 -16.33
C ALA A 125 36.59 12.86 -14.81
N PHE A 126 35.64 12.04 -14.34
CA PHE A 126 35.35 11.88 -12.91
C PHE A 126 36.56 11.29 -12.18
N VAL A 127 37.13 10.22 -12.74
CA VAL A 127 38.33 9.57 -12.20
C VAL A 127 39.52 10.53 -12.21
N ALA A 128 39.70 11.33 -13.27
CA ALA A 128 40.78 12.32 -13.34
C ALA A 128 40.64 13.40 -12.26
N THR A 129 39.44 13.98 -12.09
CA THR A 129 39.14 14.95 -11.03
C THR A 129 39.39 14.35 -9.63
N ALA A 130 38.97 13.09 -9.42
CA ALA A 130 39.21 12.38 -8.17
C ALA A 130 40.70 12.15 -7.90
N ARG A 131 41.48 11.73 -8.91
CA ARG A 131 42.94 11.55 -8.80
C ARG A 131 43.67 12.86 -8.52
N ALA A 132 43.21 13.96 -9.11
CA ALA A 132 43.76 15.29 -8.89
C ALA A 132 43.43 15.84 -7.49
N GLY A 133 42.53 15.20 -6.73
CA GLY A 133 42.09 15.68 -5.43
C GLY A 133 41.23 16.94 -5.51
N ASP A 134 40.68 17.27 -6.69
CA ASP A 134 39.85 18.44 -6.90
C ASP A 134 38.45 18.24 -6.31
N ARG A 135 38.29 18.72 -5.06
CA ARG A 135 37.04 18.61 -4.31
C ARG A 135 35.92 19.48 -4.89
N GLU A 136 36.24 20.59 -5.56
CA GLU A 136 35.21 21.46 -6.14
C GLU A 136 34.63 20.80 -7.40
N GLY A 137 35.48 20.31 -8.29
CA GLY A 137 35.03 19.57 -9.48
C GLY A 137 34.28 18.28 -9.13
N LEU A 138 34.69 17.58 -8.07
CA LEU A 138 33.93 16.42 -7.57
C LEU A 138 32.56 16.83 -7.03
N ARG A 139 32.47 17.93 -6.28
CA ARG A 139 31.20 18.44 -5.75
C ARG A 139 30.24 18.81 -6.86
N GLU A 140 30.69 19.54 -7.89
CA GLU A 140 29.86 19.90 -9.03
C GLU A 140 29.28 18.66 -9.72
N ARG A 141 30.10 17.64 -9.96
CA ARG A 141 29.66 16.37 -10.56
C ARG A 141 28.64 15.62 -9.69
N VAL A 142 28.84 15.63 -8.38
CA VAL A 142 27.93 15.02 -7.42
C VAL A 142 26.61 15.79 -7.31
N ASP A 143 26.66 17.12 -7.40
CA ASP A 143 25.47 17.97 -7.45
C ASP A 143 24.65 17.76 -8.74
N LEU A 144 25.31 17.49 -9.87
CA LEU A 144 24.62 17.13 -11.12
C LEU A 144 23.88 15.79 -10.99
N LEU A 145 24.46 14.79 -10.30
CA LEU A 145 23.76 13.53 -10.05
C LEU A 145 22.46 13.73 -9.26
N GLU A 146 22.48 14.64 -8.28
CA GLU A 146 21.30 14.95 -7.47
C GLU A 146 20.25 15.76 -8.27
N ASN A 147 20.67 16.80 -9.00
CA ASN A 147 19.74 17.77 -9.58
C ASN A 147 19.22 17.39 -10.97
N ASP A 148 20.04 16.79 -11.82
CA ASP A 148 19.69 16.57 -13.23
C ASP A 148 19.05 15.20 -13.47
N SER A 149 19.36 14.21 -12.64
CA SER A 149 18.85 12.84 -12.84
C SER A 149 17.40 12.66 -12.36
N GLY A 150 17.02 13.33 -11.27
CA GLY A 150 15.78 13.03 -10.52
C GLY A 150 15.71 11.60 -9.96
N LEU A 151 16.79 10.82 -10.05
CA LEU A 151 16.86 9.43 -9.60
C LEU A 151 17.44 9.29 -8.18
N PHE A 152 18.19 10.30 -7.74
CA PHE A 152 18.88 10.29 -6.45
C PHE A 152 18.44 11.50 -5.62
N ASP A 153 18.00 11.24 -4.39
CA ASP A 153 17.66 12.31 -3.44
C ASP A 153 18.91 13.03 -2.89
N ALA A 154 20.05 12.35 -2.93
CA ALA A 154 21.35 12.81 -2.45
C ALA A 154 22.46 11.95 -3.07
N ALA A 155 23.64 12.53 -3.24
CA ALA A 155 24.83 11.82 -3.70
C ALA A 155 26.07 12.29 -2.92
N TRP A 156 27.04 11.40 -2.71
CA TRP A 156 28.29 11.72 -2.02
C TRP A 156 29.41 10.75 -2.39
N VAL A 157 30.66 11.16 -2.12
CA VAL A 157 31.85 10.36 -2.37
C VAL A 157 32.54 10.06 -1.05
N LEU A 158 32.84 8.78 -0.83
CA LEU A 158 33.59 8.28 0.29
C LEU A 158 35.00 7.90 -0.14
N ASP A 159 35.97 8.12 0.74
CA ASP A 159 37.31 7.60 0.57
C ASP A 159 37.40 6.10 0.94
N ALA A 160 38.60 5.53 0.80
CA ALA A 160 38.87 4.13 1.14
C ALA A 160 38.66 3.81 2.65
N THR A 161 38.60 4.82 3.52
CA THR A 161 38.38 4.69 4.96
C THR A 161 36.92 4.94 5.37
N GLY A 162 36.07 5.31 4.42
CA GLY A 162 34.66 5.63 4.63
C GLY A 162 34.41 7.07 5.07
N GLU A 163 35.41 7.95 5.02
CA GLU A 163 35.25 9.38 5.27
C GLU A 163 34.62 10.06 4.05
N THR A 164 33.72 11.01 4.30
CA THR A 164 33.08 11.79 3.23
C THR A 164 34.05 12.81 2.65
N LEU A 165 34.39 12.66 1.37
CA LEU A 165 35.21 13.63 0.64
C LEU A 165 34.38 14.82 0.15
N VAL A 166 33.27 14.52 -0.51
CA VAL A 166 32.30 15.49 -1.00
C VAL A 166 30.90 14.94 -0.83
N ALA A 167 29.94 15.82 -0.61
CA ALA A 167 28.51 15.51 -0.58
C ALA A 167 27.78 16.59 -1.38
N SER A 168 26.65 16.20 -1.96
CA SER A 168 25.75 17.09 -2.67
C SER A 168 25.13 18.13 -1.74
N SER A 169 24.68 19.23 -2.32
CA SER A 169 24.20 20.43 -1.62
C SER A 169 23.00 20.21 -0.70
N ARG A 170 22.06 19.30 -1.03
CA ARG A 170 20.97 18.94 -0.12
C ARG A 170 21.44 18.02 1.00
N LEU A 171 22.45 17.20 0.75
CA LEU A 171 23.06 16.35 1.78
C LEU A 171 24.11 17.13 2.57
N LYS A 172 23.65 17.95 3.52
CA LYS A 172 24.51 18.64 4.50
C LYS A 172 25.05 17.69 5.59
N ARG A 173 25.48 16.48 5.22
CA ARG A 173 26.00 15.49 6.17
C ARG A 173 27.42 15.09 5.78
N SER A 174 28.34 15.32 6.69
CA SER A 174 29.70 14.80 6.66
C SER A 174 29.85 13.78 7.79
N GLY A 175 30.55 12.67 7.52
CA GLY A 175 30.87 11.70 8.55
C GLY A 175 31.67 10.52 8.02
N ASN A 176 31.99 9.60 8.92
CA ASN A 176 32.57 8.32 8.57
C ASN A 176 31.47 7.25 8.52
N PHE A 177 31.49 6.48 7.44
CA PHE A 177 30.51 5.43 7.10
C PHE A 177 31.16 4.03 6.99
N SER A 178 32.37 3.84 7.52
CA SER A 178 33.07 2.54 7.52
C SER A 178 32.31 1.42 8.27
N ASP A 179 31.50 1.81 9.26
CA ASP A 179 30.62 0.92 10.02
C ASP A 179 29.40 0.44 9.22
N ARG A 180 29.11 1.08 8.08
CA ARG A 180 27.91 0.77 7.29
C ARG A 180 28.12 -0.45 6.43
N GLU A 181 27.11 -1.31 6.43
CA GLU A 181 27.09 -2.53 5.63
C GLU A 181 27.28 -2.23 4.14
N TYR A 182 26.62 -1.21 3.60
CA TYR A 182 26.74 -0.85 2.19
C TYR A 182 28.19 -0.45 1.81
N PHE A 183 28.91 0.22 2.70
CA PHE A 183 30.30 0.60 2.47
C PHE A 183 31.20 -0.63 2.48
N GLN A 184 31.03 -1.51 3.47
CA GLN A 184 31.80 -2.75 3.57
C GLN A 184 31.57 -3.69 2.38
N GLN A 185 30.33 -3.74 1.87
CA GLN A 185 30.00 -4.49 0.67
C GLN A 185 30.63 -3.87 -0.57
N ALA A 186 30.54 -2.54 -0.74
CA ALA A 186 31.14 -1.83 -1.88
C ALA A 186 32.67 -1.97 -1.93
N MET A 187 33.33 -1.99 -0.77
CA MET A 187 34.78 -2.22 -0.68
C MET A 187 35.18 -3.63 -1.13
N LYS A 188 34.36 -4.65 -0.83
CA LYS A 188 34.59 -6.05 -1.21
C LYS A 188 34.17 -6.37 -2.65
N GLY A 189 33.33 -5.53 -3.27
CA GLY A 189 32.75 -5.80 -4.58
C GLY A 189 33.75 -5.69 -5.75
N ASP A 190 33.46 -6.44 -6.81
CA ASP A 190 34.27 -6.54 -8.04
C ASP A 190 33.99 -5.43 -9.06
N GLY A 191 33.71 -4.19 -8.61
CA GLY A 191 33.46 -3.09 -9.54
C GLY A 191 32.01 -2.96 -10.02
N GLU A 192 31.07 -3.63 -9.34
CA GLU A 192 29.64 -3.56 -9.62
C GLU A 192 28.91 -2.54 -8.74
N VAL A 193 27.79 -2.03 -9.25
CA VAL A 193 26.90 -1.15 -8.48
C VAL A 193 26.02 -2.00 -7.59
N LEU A 194 26.17 -1.84 -6.28
CA LEU A 194 25.39 -2.56 -5.28
C LEU A 194 24.21 -1.72 -4.81
N LEU A 195 23.12 -2.38 -4.46
CA LEU A 195 21.95 -1.77 -3.84
C LEU A 195 21.86 -2.26 -2.40
N SER A 196 21.84 -1.33 -1.44
CA SER A 196 21.71 -1.70 -0.03
C SER A 196 20.31 -2.24 0.28
N ARG A 197 20.21 -2.99 1.37
CA ARG A 197 18.90 -3.18 2.03
C ARG A 197 18.41 -1.84 2.59
N PRO A 198 17.10 -1.64 2.76
CA PRO A 198 16.57 -0.47 3.47
C PRO A 198 17.11 -0.40 4.89
N PHE A 199 17.59 0.76 5.32
CA PHE A 199 18.06 1.00 6.68
C PHE A 199 17.67 2.40 7.16
N LEU A 200 17.76 2.63 8.47
CA LEU A 200 17.53 3.94 9.06
C LEU A 200 18.84 4.70 9.22
N THR A 201 18.83 5.96 8.81
CA THR A 201 19.93 6.89 9.10
C THR A 201 20.01 7.20 10.60
N ARG A 202 21.09 7.85 11.05
CA ARG A 202 21.21 8.31 12.46
C ARG A 202 20.08 9.25 12.89
N ALA A 203 19.41 9.91 11.94
CA ALA A 203 18.26 10.77 12.18
C ALA A 203 16.91 10.03 12.10
N GLY A 204 16.91 8.69 11.97
CA GLY A 204 15.69 7.88 11.90
C GLY A 204 14.97 7.89 10.55
N LEU A 205 15.57 8.45 9.49
CA LEU A 205 14.98 8.45 8.15
C LEU A 205 15.31 7.17 7.38
N PRO A 206 14.35 6.55 6.68
CA PRO A 206 14.57 5.35 5.86
C PRO A 206 15.33 5.70 4.58
N PHE A 207 16.40 4.95 4.32
CA PHE A 207 17.29 5.13 3.18
C PHE A 207 17.53 3.79 2.48
N VAL A 208 17.72 3.88 1.16
CA VAL A 208 18.27 2.85 0.30
C VAL A 208 19.36 3.55 -0.51
N VAL A 209 20.54 2.93 -0.63
CA VAL A 209 21.66 3.54 -1.36
C VAL A 209 22.18 2.63 -2.45
N PHE A 210 22.55 3.24 -3.56
CA PHE A 210 23.34 2.63 -4.61
C PHE A 210 24.80 2.97 -4.34
N THR A 211 25.70 2.00 -4.44
CA THR A 211 27.12 2.23 -4.20
C THR A 211 27.94 1.69 -5.35
N ALA A 212 28.81 2.51 -5.91
CA ALA A 212 29.71 2.13 -7.00
C ALA A 212 31.17 2.39 -6.59
N PRO A 213 32.04 1.37 -6.59
CA PRO A 213 33.47 1.61 -6.39
C PRO A 213 34.07 2.32 -7.61
N VAL A 214 34.91 3.31 -7.35
CA VAL A 214 35.65 4.09 -8.35
C VAL A 214 37.12 3.73 -8.22
N ASP A 215 37.69 3.16 -9.28
CA ASP A 215 39.10 2.78 -9.31
C ASP A 215 39.96 3.99 -9.74
N LEU A 216 40.77 4.50 -8.82
CA LEU A 216 41.71 5.57 -9.09
C LEU A 216 43.03 5.07 -9.67
N GLY A 217 43.22 3.76 -9.88
CA GLY A 217 44.51 3.20 -10.26
C GLY A 217 45.55 3.31 -9.15
N GLY A 218 46.66 2.59 -9.29
CA GLY A 218 47.74 2.59 -8.28
C GLY A 218 47.30 2.07 -6.89
N GLY A 219 46.20 1.31 -6.82
CA GLY A 219 45.63 0.80 -5.57
C GLY A 219 44.69 1.77 -4.84
N GLY A 220 44.47 2.97 -5.37
CA GLY A 220 43.52 3.93 -4.81
C GLY A 220 42.07 3.59 -5.19
N ARG A 221 41.15 3.60 -4.22
CA ARG A 221 39.72 3.37 -4.45
C ARG A 221 38.88 4.39 -3.70
N LEU A 222 37.83 4.87 -4.35
CA LEU A 222 36.75 5.65 -3.73
C LEU A 222 35.43 4.90 -3.87
N ILE A 223 34.42 5.32 -3.13
CA ILE A 223 33.05 4.83 -3.31
C ILE A 223 32.16 6.03 -3.62
N LEU A 224 31.53 5.99 -4.78
CA LEU A 224 30.44 6.90 -5.13
C LEU A 224 29.13 6.31 -4.59
N VAL A 225 28.37 7.13 -3.88
CA VAL A 225 27.11 6.78 -3.23
C VAL A 225 26.02 7.72 -3.69
#